data_AF-A0A523KK89-F1
#
_entry.id   AF-A0A523KK89-F1
#
_cell.length_a   1.000
_cell.length_b   1.000
_cell.length_c   1.000
_cell.angle_alpha   90.00
_cell.angle_beta   90.00
_cell.angle_gamma   90.00
#
_symmetry.space_group_name_H-M   'P 1'
#
loop_
_entity.id
_entity.type
_entity.pdbx_description
1 polymer ?
#
loop_
_entity_poly.entity_id
_entity_poly.type
_entity_poly.pdbx_seq_one_letter_code
_entity_poly.pdbx_strand_id
1 'polypeptide(L)'
;MENRGNRSGRRPALRASQRRDQIRSDLEGKGINPDFSATVAEKLEPISAERGTAVYFAALDGVAAAYAVVSGEIEALATSRRDVDEIQRLMKGFAGELRKLEEGLQMVSAYVGRMHHKATGDKSDRGEILH
;
A
#
# COMPACT_ATOMS: atom_id res chain seq x y z
N MET A 1 -11.16 -57.89 29.06
CA MET A 1 -10.21 -57.81 27.92
C MET A 1 -9.72 -56.38 27.84
N GLU A 2 -8.53 -56.13 28.39
CA GLU A 2 -7.95 -54.79 28.53
C GLU A 2 -7.30 -54.31 27.24
N ASN A 3 -7.66 -53.08 26.88
CA ASN A 3 -7.17 -52.34 25.72
C ASN A 3 -5.72 -51.90 25.94
N ARG A 4 -4.75 -52.70 25.45
CA ARG A 4 -3.32 -52.35 25.45
C ARG A 4 -2.94 -51.67 24.13
N GLY A 5 -2.46 -50.44 24.26
CA GLY A 5 -1.26 -50.03 23.54
C GLY A 5 -1.44 -49.18 22.28
N ASN A 6 -1.88 -47.93 22.42
CA ASN A 6 -1.56 -46.87 21.46
C ASN A 6 -0.82 -45.71 22.14
N ARG A 7 0.34 -46.00 22.74
CA ARG A 7 1.20 -45.01 23.44
C ARG A 7 2.51 -44.71 22.72
N SER A 8 2.82 -45.36 21.61
CA SER A 8 4.10 -45.21 20.90
C SER A 8 4.18 -43.96 20.01
N GLY A 9 3.06 -43.50 19.43
CA GLY A 9 3.03 -42.33 18.53
C GLY A 9 2.90 -40.96 19.19
N ARG A 10 2.61 -40.90 20.50
CA ARG A 10 2.29 -39.63 21.20
C ARG A 10 3.54 -38.81 21.56
N ARG A 11 4.66 -39.47 21.81
CA ARG A 11 5.92 -38.82 22.26
C ARG A 11 6.66 -38.02 21.18
N PRO A 12 6.74 -38.48 19.90
CA PRO A 12 7.40 -37.70 18.85
C PRO A 12 6.62 -36.43 18.49
N ALA A 13 5.29 -36.54 18.39
CA ALA A 13 4.43 -35.41 18.03
C ALA A 13 4.48 -34.27 19.06
N LEU A 14 4.51 -34.60 20.35
CA LEU A 14 4.63 -33.61 21.43
C LEU A 14 5.98 -32.89 21.45
N ARG A 15 7.07 -33.56 21.06
CA ARG A 15 8.40 -32.93 20.96
C ARG A 15 8.49 -31.99 19.75
N ALA A 16 7.91 -32.39 18.63
CA ALA A 16 7.84 -31.57 17.43
C ALA A 16 6.95 -30.33 17.64
N SER A 17 5.86 -30.43 18.42
CA SER A 17 5.03 -29.26 18.74
C SER A 17 5.75 -28.29 19.69
N GLN A 18 6.34 -28.80 20.78
CA GLN A 18 7.13 -27.96 21.71
C GLN A 18 8.28 -27.24 21.02
N ARG A 19 8.95 -27.93 20.10
CA ARG A 19 10.03 -27.34 19.30
C ARG A 19 9.51 -26.27 18.35
N ARG A 20 8.40 -26.50 17.66
CA ARG A 20 7.75 -25.46 16.83
C ARG A 20 7.36 -24.25 17.65
N ASP A 21 6.83 -24.43 18.86
CA ASP A 21 6.49 -23.32 19.75
C ASP A 21 7.73 -22.51 20.15
N GLN A 22 8.85 -23.17 20.42
CA GLN A 22 10.12 -22.51 20.71
C GLN A 22 10.64 -21.72 19.50
N ILE A 23 10.64 -22.34 18.31
CA ILE A 23 11.11 -21.70 17.07
C ILE A 23 10.24 -20.48 16.76
N ARG A 24 8.92 -20.60 16.89
CA ARG A 24 7.99 -19.48 16.73
C ARG A 24 8.34 -18.35 17.69
N SER A 25 8.51 -18.66 18.98
CA SER A 25 8.89 -17.66 20.00
C SER A 25 10.21 -16.97 19.68
N ASP A 26 11.20 -17.71 19.18
CA ASP A 26 12.51 -17.16 18.82
C ASP A 26 12.43 -16.25 17.59
N LEU A 27 11.59 -16.60 16.60
CA LEU A 27 11.31 -15.77 15.42
C LEU A 27 10.53 -14.50 15.78
N GLU A 28 9.52 -14.60 16.63
CA GLU A 28 8.77 -13.45 17.16
C GLU A 28 9.68 -12.50 17.95
N GLY A 29 10.59 -13.06 18.76
CA GLY A 29 11.63 -12.28 19.46
C GLY A 29 12.59 -11.53 18.52
N LYS A 30 12.67 -11.94 17.24
CA LYS A 30 13.41 -11.25 16.18
C LYS A 30 12.57 -10.24 15.39
N GLY A 31 11.34 -9.97 15.83
CA GLY A 31 10.45 -8.99 15.21
C GLY A 31 9.65 -9.52 14.02
N ILE A 32 9.59 -10.84 13.84
CA ILE A 32 8.80 -11.47 12.78
C ILE A 32 7.35 -11.62 13.23
N ASN A 33 6.40 -11.25 12.37
CA ASN A 33 4.97 -11.35 12.68
C ASN A 33 4.55 -12.81 13.05
N PRO A 34 3.65 -12.99 14.03
CA PRO A 34 3.21 -14.31 14.52
C PRO A 34 2.73 -15.31 13.46
N ASP A 35 1.99 -14.86 12.44
CA ASP A 35 1.44 -15.73 11.39
C ASP A 35 2.56 -16.30 10.50
N PHE A 36 3.54 -15.45 10.19
CA PHE A 36 4.72 -15.86 9.43
C PHE A 36 5.64 -16.74 10.28
N SER A 37 5.83 -16.40 11.55
CA SER A 37 6.61 -17.18 12.52
C SER A 37 6.07 -18.60 12.67
N ALA A 38 4.74 -18.77 12.76
CA ALA A 38 4.11 -20.09 12.82
C ALA A 38 4.40 -20.93 11.55
N THR A 39 4.23 -20.31 10.37
CA THR A 39 4.48 -20.97 9.08
C THR A 39 5.95 -21.40 8.92
N VAL A 40 6.88 -20.54 9.33
CA VAL A 40 8.32 -20.82 9.23
C VAL A 40 8.77 -21.84 10.27
N ALA A 41 8.20 -21.82 11.48
CA ALA A 41 8.49 -22.79 12.53
C ALA A 41 8.22 -24.24 12.08
N GLU A 42 7.16 -24.47 11.30
CA GLU A 42 6.89 -25.80 10.72
C GLU A 42 7.99 -26.28 9.78
N LYS A 43 8.59 -25.37 9.01
CA LYS A 43 9.64 -25.69 8.04
C LYS A 43 11.03 -25.82 8.69
N LEU A 44 11.27 -25.09 9.78
CA LEU A 44 12.54 -25.12 10.51
C LEU A 44 12.63 -26.24 11.55
N GLU A 45 11.50 -26.81 11.99
CA GLU A 45 11.48 -27.94 12.94
C GLU A 45 12.42 -29.09 12.54
N PRO A 46 12.36 -29.64 11.30
CA PRO A 46 13.26 -30.72 10.89
C PRO A 46 14.73 -30.29 10.83
N ILE A 47 15.00 -29.04 10.43
CA ILE A 47 16.37 -28.51 10.34
C ILE A 47 16.99 -28.37 11.72
N SER A 48 16.21 -27.91 12.71
CA SER A 48 16.63 -27.83 14.11
C SER A 48 16.73 -29.20 14.78
N ALA A 49 16.03 -30.21 14.25
CA ALA A 49 16.09 -31.58 14.74
C ALA A 49 17.38 -32.30 14.36
N GLU A 50 17.90 -32.01 13.17
CA GLU A 50 18.99 -32.74 12.55
C GLU A 50 20.35 -32.03 12.71
N ARG A 51 20.35 -30.72 12.99
CA ARG A 51 21.57 -29.90 12.98
C ARG A 51 21.82 -29.20 14.31
N GLY A 52 23.10 -28.99 14.60
CA GLY A 52 23.56 -28.38 15.85
C GLY A 52 23.09 -26.93 16.02
N THR A 53 23.17 -26.45 17.26
CA THR A 53 22.61 -25.16 17.71
C THR A 53 23.08 -23.96 16.87
N ALA A 54 24.32 -23.98 16.36
CA ALA A 54 24.84 -22.90 15.52
C ALA A 54 24.08 -22.78 14.18
N VAL A 55 23.71 -23.90 13.56
CA VAL A 55 22.95 -23.91 12.29
C VAL A 55 21.53 -23.44 12.51
N TYR A 56 20.95 -23.78 13.67
CA TYR A 56 19.64 -23.28 14.08
C TYR A 56 19.61 -21.75 14.18
N PHE A 57 20.55 -21.15 14.92
CA PHE A 57 20.62 -19.69 15.04
C PHE A 57 20.89 -19.01 13.70
N ALA A 58 21.78 -19.55 12.87
CA ALA A 58 22.02 -19.03 11.53
C ALA A 58 20.75 -19.06 10.66
N ALA A 59 19.93 -20.11 10.78
CA ALA A 59 18.66 -20.19 10.07
C ALA A 59 17.65 -19.13 10.57
N LEU A 60 17.56 -18.91 11.88
CA LEU A 60 16.72 -17.84 12.45
C LEU A 60 17.17 -16.45 11.97
N ASP A 61 18.48 -16.18 11.98
CA ASP A 61 19.05 -14.92 11.52
C ASP A 61 18.79 -14.70 10.02
N GLY A 62 18.94 -15.75 9.21
CA GLY A 62 18.63 -15.71 7.79
C GLY A 62 17.15 -15.39 7.50
N VAL A 63 16.23 -16.00 8.26
CA VAL A 63 14.79 -15.71 8.14
C VAL A 63 14.49 -14.28 8.55
N ALA A 64 15.06 -13.79 9.65
CA ALA A 64 14.86 -12.42 10.11
C ALA A 64 15.39 -11.39 9.11
N ALA A 65 16.57 -11.64 8.53
CA ALA A 65 17.13 -10.78 7.48
C ALA A 65 16.23 -10.74 6.22
N ALA A 66 15.77 -11.91 5.76
CA ALA A 66 14.86 -11.98 4.61
C ALA A 66 13.53 -11.27 4.88
N TYR A 67 12.97 -11.44 6.08
CA TYR A 67 11.72 -10.80 6.48
C TYR A 67 11.84 -9.27 6.54
N ALA A 68 12.97 -8.75 7.04
CA ALA A 68 13.24 -7.32 7.10
C ALA A 68 13.30 -6.68 5.70
N VAL A 69 13.91 -7.36 4.72
CA VAL A 69 13.96 -6.87 3.33
C VAL A 69 12.56 -6.79 2.74
N VAL A 70 11.79 -7.88 2.82
CA VAL A 70 10.44 -7.94 2.24
C VAL A 70 9.50 -6.93 2.92
N SER A 71 9.57 -6.81 4.24
CA SER A 71 8.73 -5.86 4.99
C SER A 71 9.05 -4.41 4.62
N GLY A 72 10.33 -4.07 4.48
CA GLY A 72 10.77 -2.75 4.04
C GLY A 72 10.31 -2.39 2.62
N GLU A 73 10.35 -3.35 1.69
CA GLU A 73 9.85 -3.15 0.32
C GLU A 73 8.33 -2.92 0.28
N ILE A 74 7.56 -3.64 1.11
CA ILE A 74 6.11 -3.47 1.22
C ILE A 74 5.76 -2.07 1.76
N GLU A 75 6.47 -1.61 2.79
CA GLU A 75 6.28 -0.26 3.35
C GLU A 75 6.64 0.85 2.36
N ALA A 76 7.73 0.68 1.62
CA ALA A 76 8.14 1.60 0.56
C ALA A 76 7.08 1.68 -0.56
N LEU A 77 6.54 0.54 -0.97
CA LEU A 77 5.47 0.48 -1.98
C LEU A 77 4.17 1.13 -1.49
N ALA A 78 3.80 0.90 -0.22
CA ALA A 78 2.63 1.52 0.38
C ALA A 78 2.76 3.05 0.44
N THR A 79 3.95 3.56 0.76
CA THR A 79 4.25 4.99 0.78
C THR A 79 4.15 5.59 -0.62
N SER A 80 4.78 4.95 -1.62
CA SER A 80 4.71 5.41 -3.02
C SER A 80 3.27 5.48 -3.55
N ARG A 81 2.39 4.54 -3.17
CA ARG A 81 0.98 4.60 -3.55
C ARG A 81 0.26 5.81 -2.95
N ARG A 82 0.51 6.13 -1.67
CA ARG A 82 -0.08 7.33 -1.04
C ARG A 82 0.37 8.60 -1.75
N ASP A 83 1.64 8.69 -2.12
CA ASP A 83 2.19 9.85 -2.83
C ASP A 83 1.52 10.03 -4.20
N VAL A 84 1.27 8.93 -4.93
CA VAL A 84 0.55 8.97 -6.22
C VAL A 84 -0.90 9.44 -6.03
N ASP A 85 -1.59 8.97 -5.00
CA ASP A 85 -2.96 9.40 -4.71
C ASP A 85 -3.02 10.91 -4.36
N GLU A 86 -2.01 11.42 -3.66
CA GLU A 86 -1.90 12.84 -3.35
C GLU A 86 -1.66 13.70 -4.61
N ILE A 87 -0.78 13.25 -5.51
CA ILE A 87 -0.56 13.89 -6.81
C ILE A 87 -1.85 13.92 -7.63
N GLN A 88 -2.61 12.82 -7.67
CA GLN A 88 -3.90 12.77 -8.37
C GLN A 88 -4.91 13.77 -7.79
N ARG A 89 -4.97 13.89 -6.46
CA ARG A 89 -5.82 14.87 -5.79
C ARG A 89 -5.43 16.31 -6.14
N LEU A 90 -4.12 16.62 -6.16
CA LEU A 90 -3.62 17.93 -6.57
C LEU A 90 -3.95 18.25 -8.03
N MET A 91 -3.76 17.29 -8.94
CA MET A 91 -4.10 17.44 -10.36
C MET A 91 -5.60 17.67 -10.57
N LYS A 92 -6.45 16.98 -9.80
CA LYS A 92 -7.90 17.23 -9.83
C LYS A 92 -8.25 18.65 -9.38
N GLY A 93 -7.56 19.16 -8.35
CA GLY A 93 -7.69 20.56 -7.92
C GLY A 93 -7.28 21.54 -9.01
N PHE A 94 -6.12 21.32 -9.63
CA PHE A 94 -5.59 22.17 -10.70
C PHE A 94 -6.52 22.20 -11.92
N ALA A 95 -7.07 21.06 -12.33
CA ALA A 95 -8.05 20.98 -13.41
C ALA A 95 -9.32 21.79 -13.10
N GLY A 96 -9.76 21.81 -11.84
CA GLY A 96 -10.87 22.65 -11.38
C GLY A 96 -10.58 24.15 -11.48
N GLU A 97 -9.38 24.57 -11.08
CA GLU A 97 -8.97 25.98 -11.21
C GLU A 97 -8.81 26.41 -12.67
N LEU A 98 -8.30 25.54 -13.55
CA LEU A 98 -8.24 25.82 -14.99
C LEU A 98 -9.62 26.02 -15.61
N ARG A 99 -10.62 25.23 -15.19
CA ARG A 99 -12.01 25.42 -15.64
C ARG A 99 -12.56 26.78 -15.22
N LYS A 100 -12.30 27.24 -13.99
CA LYS A 100 -12.70 28.58 -13.55
C LYS A 100 -12.05 29.69 -14.37
N LEU A 101 -10.79 29.51 -14.74
CA LEU A 101 -10.08 30.44 -15.61
C LEU A 101 -10.73 30.53 -17.00
N GLU A 102 -11.12 29.38 -17.57
CA GLU A 102 -11.84 29.31 -18.84
C GLU A 102 -13.19 30.05 -18.77
N GLU A 103 -13.97 29.83 -17.71
CA GLU A 103 -15.23 30.55 -17.47
C GLU A 103 -15.03 32.08 -17.38
N GLY A 104 -13.97 32.52 -16.69
CA GLY A 104 -13.57 33.92 -16.65
C GLY A 104 -13.27 34.50 -18.03
N LEU A 105 -12.52 33.78 -18.85
CA LEU A 105 -12.16 34.20 -20.21
C LEU A 105 -13.39 34.32 -21.13
N GLN A 106 -14.35 33.41 -21.00
CA GLN A 106 -15.62 33.46 -21.73
C GLN A 106 -16.44 34.69 -21.36
N MET A 107 -16.51 35.04 -20.06
CA MET A 107 -17.21 36.24 -19.60
C MET A 107 -16.58 37.53 -20.14
N VAL A 108 -15.24 37.62 -20.12
CA VAL A 108 -14.53 38.79 -20.67
C VAL A 108 -14.78 38.90 -22.17
N SER A 109 -14.70 37.79 -22.90
CA SER A 109 -14.95 37.76 -24.34
C SER A 109 -16.39 38.19 -24.69
N ALA A 110 -17.38 37.73 -23.92
CA ALA A 110 -18.77 38.15 -24.07
C ALA A 110 -18.97 39.65 -23.76
N TYR A 111 -18.26 40.18 -22.76
CA TYR A 111 -18.29 41.61 -22.44
C TYR A 111 -17.72 42.45 -23.59
N VAL A 112 -16.55 42.07 -24.13
CA VAL A 112 -15.94 42.73 -25.30
C VAL A 112 -16.88 42.69 -26.51
N GLY A 113 -17.50 41.53 -26.78
CA GLY A 113 -18.46 41.38 -27.88
C GLY A 113 -19.66 42.34 -27.76
N ARG A 114 -20.22 42.49 -26.55
CA ARG A 114 -21.30 43.45 -26.28
C ARG A 114 -20.87 44.90 -26.46
N MET A 115 -19.67 45.27 -26.01
CA MET A 115 -19.14 46.62 -26.22
C MET A 115 -18.97 46.94 -27.70
N HIS A 116 -18.44 46.00 -28.49
CA HIS A 116 -18.30 46.15 -29.93
C HIS A 116 -19.67 46.35 -30.60
N HIS A 117 -20.65 45.51 -30.28
CA HIS A 117 -22.02 45.63 -30.81
C HIS A 117 -22.67 46.97 -30.45
N LYS A 118 -22.46 47.49 -29.24
CA LYS A 118 -22.97 48.80 -28.82
C LYS A 118 -22.29 49.95 -29.58
N ALA A 119 -20.98 49.86 -29.80
CA ALA A 119 -20.23 50.86 -30.56
C ALA A 119 -20.58 50.87 -32.07
N THR A 120 -20.99 49.73 -32.63
CA THR A 120 -21.43 49.63 -34.03
C THR A 120 -22.93 49.91 -34.20
N GLY A 121 -23.77 49.54 -33.23
CA GLY A 121 -25.21 49.81 -33.22
C GLY A 121 -25.56 51.29 -33.03
N ASP A 122 -24.79 52.03 -32.24
CA ASP A 122 -24.95 53.49 -32.04
C ASP A 122 -24.66 54.32 -33.32
N LYS A 123 -24.07 53.70 -34.36
CA LYS A 123 -23.87 54.32 -35.67
C LYS A 123 -25.04 54.09 -36.64
N SER A 124 -25.87 53.08 -36.41
CA SER A 124 -27.01 52.76 -37.29
C SER A 124 -28.25 53.58 -36.94
N ASP A 125 -28.46 53.90 -35.66
CA ASP A 125 -29.68 54.57 -35.18
C ASP A 125 -29.63 56.12 -35.31
N ARG A 126 -28.47 56.68 -35.70
CA ARG A 126 -28.31 58.11 -36.04
C ARG A 126 -28.41 58.43 -37.53
N GLY A 127 -28.65 57.41 -38.38
CA GLY A 127 -28.67 57.55 -39.84
C GLY A 127 -30.07 57.66 -40.47
N GLU A 128 -31.15 57.40 -39.74
CA GLU A 128 -32.53 57.37 -40.28
C GLU A 128 -33.45 58.43 -39.66
N ILE A 129 -33.01 59.69 -39.60
CA ILE A 129 -33.93 60.83 -39.50
C ILE A 129 -33.41 61.95 -40.41
N LEU A 130 -33.52 61.75 -41.73
CA LEU A 130 -33.54 62.80 -42.75
C LEU A 130 -33.63 62.12 -44.12
N HIS A 131 -34.85 61.87 -44.60
CA HIS A 131 -35.28 62.11 -45.98
C HIS A 131 -36.79 61.91 -46.12
#